data_AF-A0A3C2EA78-F1
#
_entry.id   AF-A0A3C2EA78-F1
#
_cell.length_a   1.000
_cell.length_b   1.000
_cell.length_c   1.000
_cell.angle_alpha   90.00
_cell.angle_beta   90.00
_cell.angle_gamma   90.00
#
_symmetry.space_group_name_H-M   'P 1'
#
loop_
_entity.id
_entity.type
_entity.pdbx_description
1 polymer ?
#
loop_
_entity_poly.entity_id
_entity_poly.type
_entity_poly.pdbx_seq_one_letter_code
_entity_poly.pdbx_strand_id
1 'polypeptide(L)'
;MGRLKPKHLLAALLVSGCTPDAPVTDLSQETLADAAELCELVRTDYAYYPDRQENWEAACAGFAGMLGPVTTKPEQLRALETLVDALYDPHATFGTHSGMSPRVVPSGSDYWLEGDRVTAVRPGSAAARAGLVVGDQIVAINGRPLADAIVTRLHPKNASSSETQKAWALNAAAAGYRDEPRSVTISR
;
A
#
# COMPACT_ATOMS: atom_id res chain seq x y z
N MET A 1 -39.83 40.66 -66.62
CA MET A 1 -38.55 39.91 -66.58
C MET A 1 -37.72 40.54 -65.47
N GLY A 2 -37.30 39.96 -64.36
CA GLY A 2 -37.16 38.59 -63.86
C GLY A 2 -36.15 38.73 -62.69
N ARG A 3 -36.53 38.28 -61.49
CA ARG A 3 -35.87 38.56 -60.19
C ARG A 3 -34.36 38.21 -60.17
N LEU A 4 -33.51 39.07 -59.62
CA LEU A 4 -32.12 38.74 -59.27
C LEU A 4 -32.05 37.91 -57.97
N LYS A 5 -31.09 36.98 -57.96
CA LYS A 5 -31.00 35.73 -57.20
C LYS A 5 -30.50 35.88 -55.74
N PRO A 6 -30.67 34.83 -54.89
CA PRO A 6 -30.31 34.84 -53.47
C PRO A 6 -28.80 34.76 -53.25
N LYS A 7 -28.34 35.38 -52.14
CA LYS A 7 -26.97 35.29 -51.64
C LYS A 7 -26.72 33.88 -51.08
N HIS A 8 -25.79 33.13 -51.67
CA HIS A 8 -25.24 31.92 -51.05
C HIS A 8 -24.20 32.36 -50.01
N LEU A 9 -24.56 32.31 -48.73
CA LEU A 9 -23.60 32.42 -47.64
C LEU A 9 -22.92 31.04 -47.51
N LEU A 10 -21.61 31.03 -47.73
CA LEU A 10 -20.76 29.85 -47.59
C LEU A 10 -20.67 29.46 -46.10
N ALA A 11 -20.79 28.16 -45.84
CA ALA A 11 -20.65 27.55 -44.54
C ALA A 11 -19.22 27.67 -43.98
N ALA A 12 -19.11 27.92 -42.69
CA ALA A 12 -17.94 27.57 -41.89
C ALA A 12 -18.42 27.13 -40.49
N LEU A 13 -18.85 25.87 -40.37
CA LEU A 13 -18.92 25.22 -39.06
C LEU A 13 -17.48 24.88 -38.67
N LEU A 14 -16.89 25.71 -37.81
CA LEU A 14 -15.71 25.34 -37.04
C LEU A 14 -16.13 24.30 -36.00
N VAL A 15 -15.95 23.03 -36.33
CA VAL A 15 -15.95 21.97 -35.31
C VAL A 15 -14.68 22.17 -34.51
N SER A 16 -14.79 22.84 -33.36
CA SER A 16 -13.72 22.87 -32.36
C SER A 16 -13.50 21.44 -31.89
N GLY A 17 -12.44 20.81 -32.41
CA GLY A 17 -11.95 19.54 -31.91
C GLY A 17 -11.58 19.68 -30.43
N CYS A 18 -11.98 18.70 -29.63
CA CYS A 18 -11.54 18.55 -28.26
C CYS A 18 -10.01 18.63 -28.16
N THR A 19 -9.52 19.44 -27.23
CA THR A 19 -8.26 19.16 -26.52
C THR A 19 -8.61 19.26 -25.03
N PRO A 20 -7.99 18.48 -24.13
CA PRO A 20 -6.64 17.93 -24.24
C PRO A 20 -6.55 16.40 -24.07
N ASP A 21 -5.70 15.75 -24.86
CA ASP A 21 -4.92 14.64 -24.30
C ASP A 21 -4.07 15.26 -23.19
N ALA A 22 -4.50 15.11 -21.93
CA ALA A 22 -3.57 15.33 -20.84
C ALA A 22 -2.35 14.45 -21.12
N PRO A 23 -1.11 14.98 -21.04
CA PRO A 23 0.05 14.12 -21.15
C PRO A 23 -0.14 13.03 -20.10
N VAL A 24 -0.15 11.76 -20.52
CA VAL A 24 -0.07 10.63 -19.59
C VAL A 24 1.26 10.83 -18.88
N THR A 25 1.20 11.44 -17.70
CA THR A 25 2.37 11.74 -16.91
C THR A 25 3.04 10.43 -16.54
N ASP A 26 4.36 10.45 -16.45
CA ASP A 26 5.11 9.29 -15.94
C ASP A 26 4.57 8.98 -14.54
N LEU A 27 3.91 7.83 -14.38
CA LEU A 27 3.32 7.42 -13.11
C LEU A 27 4.36 7.36 -11.98
N SER A 28 5.63 7.16 -12.30
CA SER A 28 6.71 7.24 -11.31
C SER A 28 6.86 8.67 -10.78
N GLN A 29 6.77 9.69 -11.65
CA GLN A 29 6.80 11.10 -11.23
C GLN A 29 5.54 11.49 -10.46
N GLU A 30 4.36 11.04 -10.90
CA GLU A 30 3.13 11.22 -10.12
C GLU A 30 3.26 10.60 -8.73
N THR A 31 3.81 9.39 -8.63
CA THR A 31 3.99 8.70 -7.35
C THR A 31 4.93 9.45 -6.41
N LEU A 32 5.99 10.07 -6.94
CA LEU A 32 6.88 10.91 -6.14
C LEU A 32 6.19 12.20 -5.65
N ALA A 33 5.36 12.82 -6.49
CA ALA A 33 4.57 13.99 -6.11
C ALA A 33 3.53 13.65 -5.04
N ASP A 34 2.79 12.55 -5.22
CA ASP A 34 1.81 12.06 -4.24
C ASP A 34 2.48 11.69 -2.92
N ALA A 35 3.67 11.08 -2.96
CA ALA A 35 4.42 10.76 -1.76
C ALA A 35 4.89 12.03 -1.02
N ALA A 36 5.27 13.08 -1.74
CA ALA A 36 5.62 14.37 -1.13
C ALA A 36 4.40 15.00 -0.43
N GLU A 37 3.23 15.00 -1.07
CA GLU A 37 2.00 15.46 -0.43
C GLU A 37 1.61 14.62 0.78
N LEU A 38 1.73 13.29 0.68
CA LEU A 38 1.46 12.39 1.80
C LEU A 38 2.41 12.66 2.98
N CYS A 39 3.69 12.89 2.70
CA CYS A 39 4.68 13.26 3.71
C CYS A 39 4.28 14.55 4.45
N GLU A 40 3.86 15.58 3.71
CA GLU A 40 3.34 16.82 4.32
C GLU A 40 2.06 16.60 5.12
N LEU A 41 1.09 15.87 4.56
CA LEU A 41 -0.19 15.58 5.23
C LEU A 41 0.02 14.89 6.58
N VAL A 42 0.95 13.93 6.65
CA VAL A 42 1.27 13.27 7.93
C VAL A 42 1.96 14.23 8.89
N ARG A 43 2.86 15.10 8.44
CA ARG A 43 3.50 16.11 9.31
C ARG A 43 2.47 17.05 9.93
N THR A 44 1.42 17.41 9.20
CA THR A 44 0.45 18.43 9.61
C THR A 44 -0.76 17.88 10.34
N ASP A 45 -1.26 16.70 9.95
CA ASP A 45 -2.58 16.22 10.37
C ASP A 45 -2.54 14.88 11.14
N TYR A 46 -1.42 14.17 11.15
CA TYR A 46 -1.35 12.89 11.87
C TYR A 46 -1.17 13.08 13.38
N ALA A 47 -2.16 12.60 14.15
CA ALA A 47 -2.27 12.84 15.59
C ALA A 47 -1.07 12.37 16.43
N TYR A 48 -0.33 11.34 15.96
CA TYR A 48 0.81 10.76 16.67
C TYR A 48 2.15 11.09 16.00
N TYR A 49 2.20 12.14 15.17
CA TYR A 49 3.41 12.51 14.44
C TYR A 49 4.66 12.68 15.32
N PRO A 50 4.62 13.34 16.50
CA PRO A 50 5.80 13.46 17.35
C PRO A 50 6.46 12.12 17.70
N ASP A 51 5.65 11.07 17.90
CA ASP A 51 6.14 9.72 18.24
C ASP A 51 6.60 8.92 17.00
N ARG A 52 6.37 9.44 15.79
CA ARG A 52 6.72 8.80 14.52
C ARG A 52 7.74 9.59 13.71
N GLN A 53 8.06 10.82 14.11
CA GLN A 53 8.82 11.79 13.33
C GLN A 53 10.12 11.21 12.76
N GLU A 54 10.98 10.63 13.59
CA GLU A 54 12.28 10.10 13.12
C GLU A 54 12.11 9.06 12.01
N ASN A 55 11.21 8.09 12.22
CA ASN A 55 10.99 7.02 11.24
C ASN A 55 10.26 7.52 9.99
N TRP A 56 9.30 8.43 10.14
CA TRP A 56 8.57 9.04 9.05
C TRP A 56 9.48 9.87 8.14
N GLU A 57 10.31 10.74 8.73
CA GLU A 57 11.25 11.56 7.96
C GLU A 57 12.28 10.70 7.23
N ALA A 58 12.79 9.64 7.87
CA ALA A 58 13.70 8.71 7.22
C ALA A 58 13.03 7.97 6.05
N ALA A 59 11.76 7.59 6.17
CA ALA A 59 11.00 6.96 5.10
C ALA A 59 10.74 7.92 3.93
N CYS A 60 10.31 9.15 4.23
CA CYS A 60 10.10 10.19 3.22
C CYS A 60 11.38 10.52 2.45
N ALA A 61 12.51 10.69 3.15
CA ALA A 61 13.81 10.96 2.51
C ALA A 61 14.29 9.80 1.64
N GLY A 62 13.99 8.55 2.02
CA GLY A 62 14.38 7.35 1.29
C GLY A 62 13.41 6.93 0.18
N PHE A 63 12.22 7.53 0.09
CA PHE A 63 11.13 7.02 -0.75
C PHE A 63 11.51 6.91 -2.23
N ALA A 64 12.17 7.92 -2.79
CA ALA A 64 12.60 7.89 -4.19
C ALA A 64 13.59 6.75 -4.49
N GLY A 65 14.42 6.37 -3.52
CA GLY A 65 15.39 5.28 -3.67
C GLY A 65 14.77 3.89 -3.53
N MET A 66 13.61 3.75 -2.90
CA MET A 66 12.85 2.49 -2.84
C MET A 66 11.87 2.33 -4.01
N LEU A 67 11.57 3.41 -4.73
CA LEU A 67 10.63 3.39 -5.84
C LEU A 67 11.24 2.60 -7.01
N GLY A 68 10.61 1.49 -7.38
CA GLY A 68 10.85 0.81 -8.67
C GLY A 68 10.08 1.50 -9.80
N PRO A 69 10.13 0.97 -11.04
CA PRO A 69 9.25 1.43 -12.10
C PRO A 69 7.79 1.32 -11.67
N VAL A 70 7.03 2.42 -11.74
CA VAL A 70 5.58 2.42 -11.52
C VAL A 70 4.90 2.68 -12.85
N THR A 71 4.12 1.70 -13.31
CA THR A 71 3.48 1.72 -14.63
C THR A 71 1.96 1.55 -14.55
N THR A 72 1.43 1.22 -13.38
CA THR A 72 0.00 1.04 -13.15
C THR A 72 -0.47 1.71 -11.85
N LYS A 73 -1.76 2.05 -11.77
CA LYS A 73 -2.35 2.61 -10.54
C LYS A 73 -2.27 1.67 -9.31
N PRO A 74 -2.45 0.33 -9.45
CA PRO A 74 -2.17 -0.60 -8.35
C PRO A 74 -0.72 -0.57 -7.84
N GLU A 75 0.27 -0.43 -8.73
CA GLU A 75 1.68 -0.28 -8.34
C GLU A 75 1.93 1.04 -7.60
N GLN A 76 1.34 2.15 -8.08
CA GLN A 76 1.39 3.44 -7.39
C GLN A 76 0.80 3.34 -5.98
N LEU A 77 -0.40 2.78 -5.85
CA LEU A 77 -1.05 2.58 -4.55
C LEU A 77 -0.19 1.71 -3.62
N ARG A 78 0.37 0.61 -4.12
CA ARG A 78 1.29 -0.26 -3.37
C ARG A 78 2.50 0.50 -2.86
N ALA A 79 3.10 1.36 -3.67
CA ALA A 79 4.25 2.16 -3.27
C ALA A 79 3.90 3.12 -2.12
N LEU A 80 2.77 3.82 -2.24
CA LEU A 80 2.28 4.72 -1.20
C LEU A 80 1.87 3.98 0.08
N GLU A 81 1.24 2.80 -0.03
CA GLU A 81 0.94 1.93 1.13
C GLU A 81 2.22 1.51 1.85
N THR A 82 3.28 1.24 1.11
CA THR A 82 4.60 0.90 1.67
C THR A 82 5.21 2.08 2.43
N LEU A 83 4.97 3.31 1.98
CA LEU A 83 5.38 4.51 2.73
C LEU A 83 4.57 4.65 4.03
N VAL A 84 3.25 4.44 3.98
CA VAL A 84 2.36 4.48 5.17
C VAL A 84 2.77 3.46 6.23
N ASP A 85 3.32 2.31 5.84
CA ASP A 85 3.83 1.31 6.78
C ASP A 85 4.94 1.83 7.71
N ALA A 86 5.64 2.90 7.33
CA ALA A 86 6.60 3.59 8.19
C ALA A 86 5.95 4.25 9.42
N LEU A 87 4.62 4.35 9.47
CA LEU A 87 3.91 4.79 10.68
C LEU A 87 3.74 3.68 11.71
N TYR A 88 3.85 2.41 11.30
CA TYR A 88 3.58 1.25 12.13
C TYR A 88 2.23 1.34 12.86
N ASP A 89 1.23 1.94 12.19
CA ASP A 89 -0.09 2.21 12.74
C ASP A 89 -1.16 1.46 11.94
N PRO A 90 -1.86 0.49 12.55
CA PRO A 90 -2.94 -0.24 11.87
C PRO A 90 -4.15 0.64 11.48
N HIS A 91 -4.25 1.87 11.98
CA HIS A 91 -5.36 2.81 11.71
C HIS A 91 -5.04 3.83 10.62
N ALA A 92 -3.77 3.97 10.21
CA ALA A 92 -3.38 4.82 9.10
C ALA A 92 -3.42 3.99 7.81
N THR A 93 -4.52 4.11 7.07
CA THR A 93 -4.72 3.37 5.81
C THR A 93 -5.40 4.24 4.76
N PHE A 94 -5.21 3.93 3.47
CA PHE A 94 -6.01 4.55 2.41
C PHE A 94 -7.44 4.02 2.39
N GLY A 95 -8.38 4.87 1.99
CA GLY A 95 -9.78 4.49 1.75
C GLY A 95 -10.00 3.68 0.47
N THR A 96 -8.93 3.40 -0.29
CA THR A 96 -8.96 2.60 -1.52
C THR A 96 -7.96 1.46 -1.42
N HIS A 97 -8.27 0.34 -2.09
CA HIS A 97 -7.42 -0.84 -2.16
C HIS A 97 -7.44 -1.42 -3.56
N SER A 98 -6.37 -2.14 -3.92
CA SER A 98 -6.25 -2.91 -5.16
C SER A 98 -6.07 -4.40 -4.88
N GLY A 99 -6.01 -5.21 -5.94
CA GLY A 99 -5.58 -6.61 -5.85
C GLY A 99 -4.15 -6.76 -5.32
N MET A 100 -3.34 -5.72 -5.43
CA MET A 100 -1.97 -5.63 -4.92
C MET A 100 -1.89 -4.83 -3.61
N SER A 101 -2.95 -4.72 -2.81
CA SER A 101 -2.87 -4.03 -1.51
C SER A 101 -2.49 -5.01 -0.38
N PRO A 102 -1.86 -4.54 0.73
CA PRO A 102 -1.75 -5.35 1.93
C PRO A 102 -3.14 -5.61 2.51
N ARG A 103 -3.24 -6.68 3.31
CA ARG A 103 -4.39 -6.86 4.17
C ARG A 103 -4.21 -5.97 5.39
N VAL A 104 -5.24 -5.17 5.68
CA VAL A 104 -5.26 -4.29 6.86
C VAL A 104 -5.19 -5.15 8.12
N VAL A 105 -4.34 -4.78 9.07
CA VAL A 105 -4.27 -5.43 10.38
C VAL A 105 -5.08 -4.58 11.37
N PRO A 106 -5.89 -5.16 12.27
CA PRO A 106 -6.14 -6.60 12.44
C PRO A 106 -7.26 -7.17 11.55
N SER A 107 -8.09 -6.35 10.91
CA SER A 107 -9.34 -6.78 10.27
C SER A 107 -9.17 -7.82 9.14
N GLY A 108 -8.06 -7.77 8.42
CA GLY A 108 -7.65 -8.71 7.38
C GLY A 108 -6.88 -9.93 7.86
N SER A 109 -6.57 -10.03 9.16
CA SER A 109 -5.80 -11.12 9.75
C SER A 109 -6.67 -12.35 10.00
N ASP A 110 -6.11 -13.53 9.75
CA ASP A 110 -6.77 -14.81 10.03
C ASP A 110 -6.33 -15.41 11.37
N TYR A 111 -5.16 -15.00 11.88
CA TYR A 111 -4.57 -15.42 13.14
C TYR A 111 -3.67 -14.29 13.66
N TRP A 112 -3.29 -14.37 14.95
CA TRP A 112 -2.44 -13.39 15.62
C TRP A 112 -1.19 -14.06 16.18
N LEU A 113 -0.06 -13.35 16.09
CA LEU A 113 1.23 -13.81 16.58
C LEU A 113 1.77 -12.93 17.71
N GLU A 114 2.28 -13.59 18.74
CA GLU A 114 3.16 -13.02 19.75
C GLU A 114 4.48 -13.77 19.70
N GLY A 115 5.54 -13.11 19.21
CA GLY A 115 6.78 -13.79 18.84
C GLY A 115 6.54 -14.81 17.73
N ASP A 116 6.89 -16.08 17.97
CA ASP A 116 6.64 -17.16 17.02
C ASP A 116 5.37 -17.98 17.34
N ARG A 117 4.56 -17.56 18.32
CA ARG A 117 3.40 -18.32 18.80
C ARG A 117 2.09 -17.75 18.30
N VAL A 118 1.22 -18.64 17.83
CA VAL A 118 -0.18 -18.32 17.53
C VAL A 118 -0.94 -18.13 18.84
N THR A 119 -1.43 -16.91 19.10
CA THR A 119 -2.23 -16.60 20.31
C THR A 119 -3.70 -16.41 20.01
N ALA A 120 -4.08 -16.19 18.75
CA ALA A 120 -5.47 -16.19 18.32
C ALA A 120 -5.61 -16.74 16.90
N VAL A 121 -6.75 -17.39 16.64
CA VAL A 121 -7.18 -17.79 15.28
C VAL A 121 -8.62 -17.36 15.10
N ARG A 122 -8.90 -16.60 14.03
CA ARG A 122 -10.25 -16.11 13.75
C ARG A 122 -11.15 -17.29 13.34
N PRO A 123 -12.31 -17.51 14.00
CA PRO A 123 -13.24 -18.56 13.63
C PRO A 123 -13.69 -18.45 12.18
N GLY A 124 -13.75 -19.57 11.46
CA GLY A 124 -14.15 -19.60 10.05
C GLY A 124 -13.17 -18.92 9.09
N SER A 125 -11.98 -18.53 9.53
CA SER A 125 -10.92 -18.03 8.65
C SER A 125 -10.31 -19.12 7.77
N ALA A 126 -9.47 -18.72 6.80
CA ALA A 126 -8.70 -19.70 6.02
C ALA A 126 -7.71 -20.47 6.90
N ALA A 127 -7.05 -19.79 7.86
CA ALA A 127 -6.14 -20.42 8.81
C ALA A 127 -6.86 -21.46 9.70
N ALA A 128 -8.05 -21.14 10.22
CA ALA A 128 -8.86 -22.09 10.99
C ALA A 128 -9.24 -23.32 10.17
N ARG A 129 -9.69 -23.14 8.92
CA ARG A 129 -10.02 -24.26 8.01
C ARG A 129 -8.80 -25.10 7.63
N ALA A 130 -7.62 -24.50 7.56
CA ALA A 130 -6.36 -25.20 7.35
C ALA A 130 -5.86 -25.94 8.61
N GLY A 131 -6.55 -25.80 9.74
CA GLY A 131 -6.23 -26.48 10.98
C GLY A 131 -5.16 -25.78 11.82
N LEU A 132 -4.87 -24.50 11.59
CA LEU A 132 -4.03 -23.71 12.49
C LEU A 132 -4.76 -23.50 13.82
N VAL A 133 -4.05 -23.67 14.94
CA VAL A 133 -4.61 -23.55 16.28
C VAL A 133 -3.74 -22.68 17.19
N VAL A 134 -4.34 -22.15 18.25
CA VAL A 134 -3.59 -21.45 19.31
C VAL A 134 -2.54 -22.39 19.91
N GLY A 135 -1.33 -21.87 20.11
CA GLY A 135 -0.17 -22.61 20.63
C GLY A 135 0.80 -23.09 19.54
N ASP A 136 0.37 -23.16 18.29
CA ASP A 136 1.26 -23.50 17.17
C ASP A 136 2.45 -22.56 17.10
N GLN A 137 3.64 -23.11 16.84
CA GLN A 137 4.82 -22.33 16.53
C GLN A 137 4.88 -22.07 15.03
N ILE A 138 4.96 -20.81 14.61
CA ILE A 138 5.21 -20.44 13.21
C ILE A 138 6.73 -20.33 12.99
N VAL A 139 7.24 -21.10 12.02
CA VAL A 139 8.67 -21.05 11.63
C VAL A 139 8.89 -20.31 10.31
N ALA A 140 7.87 -20.28 9.44
CA ALA A 140 7.93 -19.54 8.17
C ALA A 140 6.55 -19.02 7.74
N ILE A 141 6.55 -17.89 7.05
CA ILE A 141 5.38 -17.26 6.41
C ILE A 141 5.69 -17.10 4.93
N ASN A 142 4.81 -17.59 4.06
CA ASN A 142 4.98 -17.55 2.60
C ASN A 142 6.34 -18.13 2.14
N GLY A 143 6.79 -19.20 2.80
CA GLY A 143 8.08 -19.86 2.53
C GLY A 143 9.31 -19.08 3.01
N ARG A 144 9.15 -17.93 3.66
CA ARG A 144 10.24 -17.14 4.24
C ARG A 144 10.38 -17.46 5.73
N PRO A 145 11.60 -17.69 6.25
CA PRO A 145 11.85 -17.71 7.68
C PRO A 145 11.22 -16.51 8.38
N LEU A 146 10.74 -16.68 9.62
CA LEU A 146 9.98 -15.63 10.30
C LEU A 146 10.71 -14.27 10.35
N ALA A 147 12.03 -14.29 10.59
CA ALA A 147 12.86 -13.09 10.59
C ALA A 147 12.84 -12.36 9.23
N ASP A 148 12.89 -13.10 8.13
CA ASP A 148 12.86 -12.56 6.78
C ASP A 148 11.47 -12.02 6.43
N ALA A 149 10.41 -12.70 6.90
CA ALA A 149 9.04 -12.26 6.69
C ALA A 149 8.77 -10.92 7.38
N ILE A 150 9.25 -10.73 8.62
CA ILE A 150 9.11 -9.46 9.37
C ILE A 150 9.74 -8.30 8.59
N VAL A 151 10.96 -8.49 8.09
CA VAL A 151 11.71 -7.45 7.36
C VAL A 151 10.98 -6.97 6.09
N THR A 152 10.09 -7.78 5.49
CA THR A 152 9.29 -7.34 4.33
C THR A 152 8.33 -6.19 4.63
N ARG A 153 8.02 -5.95 5.90
CA ARG A 153 7.09 -4.91 6.37
C ARG A 153 7.78 -3.81 7.18
N LEU A 154 9.10 -3.89 7.38
CA LEU A 154 9.85 -2.87 8.13
C LEU A 154 10.35 -1.77 7.17
N HIS A 155 9.84 -0.55 7.38
CA HIS A 155 10.18 0.63 6.60
C HIS A 155 10.55 1.82 7.50
N PRO A 156 11.62 2.57 7.17
CA PRO A 156 12.56 2.32 6.08
C PRO A 156 13.52 1.16 6.40
N LYS A 157 14.01 0.45 5.37
CA LYS A 157 14.77 -0.82 5.52
C LYS A 157 16.08 -0.72 6.32
N ASN A 158 16.67 0.47 6.39
CA ASN A 158 17.96 0.70 7.04
C ASN A 158 17.84 1.32 8.45
N ALA A 159 16.62 1.44 8.98
CA ALA A 159 16.39 1.92 10.33
C ALA A 159 16.34 0.77 11.34
N SER A 160 16.78 1.04 12.57
CA SER A 160 16.52 0.15 13.71
C SER A 160 15.03 0.15 14.02
N SER A 161 14.48 -1.02 14.37
CA SER A 161 13.07 -1.14 14.74
C SER A 161 12.92 -1.64 16.18
N SER A 162 12.05 -0.98 16.94
CA SER A 162 11.62 -1.42 18.28
C SER A 162 10.87 -2.75 18.23
N GLU A 163 10.74 -3.42 19.37
CA GLU A 163 9.97 -4.66 19.47
C GLU A 163 8.48 -4.47 19.11
N THR A 164 7.90 -3.30 19.41
CA THR A 164 6.52 -2.97 19.01
C THR A 164 6.39 -2.86 17.49
N GLN A 165 7.35 -2.23 16.81
CA GLN A 165 7.36 -2.14 15.34
C GLN A 165 7.55 -3.52 14.70
N LYS A 166 8.43 -4.36 15.26
CA LYS A 166 8.60 -5.75 14.82
C LYS A 166 7.33 -6.57 15.03
N ALA A 167 6.62 -6.39 16.15
CA ALA A 167 5.37 -7.10 16.42
C ALA A 167 4.25 -6.69 15.46
N TRP A 168 4.17 -5.40 15.12
CA TRP A 168 3.28 -4.92 14.05
C TRP A 168 3.65 -5.54 12.70
N ALA A 169 4.94 -5.50 12.33
CA ALA A 169 5.43 -6.00 11.05
C ALA A 169 5.25 -7.51 10.90
N LEU A 170 5.45 -8.26 11.98
CA LEU A 170 5.14 -9.68 12.08
C LEU A 170 3.67 -9.97 11.74
N ASN A 171 2.74 -9.27 12.38
CA ASN A 171 1.31 -9.50 12.15
C ASN A 171 0.87 -8.95 10.78
N ALA A 172 1.52 -7.91 10.26
CA ALA A 172 1.31 -7.44 8.88
C ALA A 172 1.81 -8.45 7.83
N ALA A 173 2.95 -9.10 8.07
CA ALA A 173 3.47 -10.16 7.22
C ALA A 173 2.57 -11.41 7.27
N ALA A 174 2.09 -11.77 8.47
CA ALA A 174 1.15 -12.88 8.69
C ALA A 174 -0.20 -12.65 8.01
N ALA A 175 -0.70 -11.41 8.04
CA ALA A 175 -1.91 -11.01 7.31
C ALA A 175 -1.68 -11.11 5.79
N GLY A 176 -0.50 -10.69 5.33
CA GLY A 176 -0.02 -10.84 3.97
C GLY A 176 -0.67 -9.88 2.97
N TYR A 177 -0.38 -10.11 1.69
CA TYR A 177 -0.88 -9.32 0.58
C TYR A 177 -2.08 -9.98 -0.11
N ARG A 178 -2.83 -9.22 -0.91
CA ARG A 178 -4.04 -9.71 -1.61
C ARG A 178 -3.72 -10.49 -2.89
N ASP A 179 -2.57 -10.22 -3.49
CA ASP A 179 -2.03 -10.80 -4.72
C ASP A 179 -1.12 -12.02 -4.45
N GLU A 180 -0.89 -12.37 -3.19
CA GLU A 180 -0.04 -13.50 -2.80
C GLU A 180 -0.84 -14.62 -2.13
N PRO A 181 -0.56 -15.90 -2.46
CA PRO A 181 -1.00 -17.01 -1.63
C PRO A 181 -0.46 -16.86 -0.21
N ARG A 182 -1.30 -17.15 0.79
CA ARG A 182 -0.91 -17.12 2.20
C ARG A 182 -0.62 -18.53 2.68
N SER A 183 0.61 -18.81 3.06
CA SER A 183 1.03 -20.09 3.63
C SER A 183 1.83 -19.87 4.91
N VAL A 184 1.74 -20.85 5.81
CA VAL A 184 2.52 -20.87 7.06
C VAL A 184 3.13 -22.25 7.23
N THR A 185 4.37 -22.28 7.73
CA THR A 185 5.02 -23.52 8.17
C THR A 185 5.05 -23.52 9.69
N ILE A 186 4.63 -24.63 10.28
CA ILE A 186 4.51 -24.77 11.73
C ILE A 186 5.46 -25.84 12.28
N SER A 187 5.86 -25.66 13.54
CA SER A 187 6.48 -26.70 14.36
C SER A 187 5.52 -27.02 15.51
N ARG A 188 5.15 -28.30 15.65
CA ARG A 188 4.23 -28.83 16.65
C ARG A 188 4.89 -29.95 17.42
#